data_AF-A0A914DJ92-F1
#
_entry.id   AF-A0A914DJ92-F1
#
_cell.length_a   1.000
_cell.length_b   1.000
_cell.length_c   1.000
_cell.angle_alpha   90.00
_cell.angle_beta   90.00
_cell.angle_gamma   90.00
#
_symmetry.space_group_name_H-M   'P 1'
#
loop_
_entity.id
_entity.type
_entity.pdbx_description
1 polymer ?
#
loop_
_entity_poly.entity_id
_entity_poly.type
_entity_poly.pdbx_seq_one_letter_code
_entity_poly.pdbx_strand_id
1 'polypeptide(L)'
;MSGMQFYKCKKENNCQIKNDLRNTCRACRLQRCFDVGLVCPKSEEYKRQLAATTKKQGSNFYDQDLTISTTTTPSSLMSELSETSSPYPTLDHLLKGIRTFLDSQKSLVLIEKQFQQGPMDDEFILIKKPKYDLLEKGCISLVYSMLNEYFEPFCLLQHEQKIELMKSLLLKFSILTKSYLSAKNFPDSADHRLMTHPGYIIDLNYTEYFFLDKSNPKGIWPCMLEGIKLLYCLKKKFVKQGISEMDISALAYVIYSIESEKLAIHIETVEQVKNSVFKELLTYYVSNFGFDQGAIKYSNLLNLVHNINEVKNWFHECYTAAKIFDPTLLYVWEDCC
;
A
#
# COMPACT_ATOMS: atom_id res chain seq x y z
N MET A 1 -5.07 1.66 -29.87
CA MET A 1 -6.10 2.71 -29.68
C MET A 1 -5.51 3.79 -28.79
N SER A 2 -5.10 4.93 -29.35
CA SER A 2 -4.50 6.02 -28.57
C SER A 2 -5.58 6.72 -27.72
N GLY A 3 -5.38 6.75 -26.39
CA GLY A 3 -6.27 7.41 -25.45
C GLY A 3 -6.38 8.91 -25.71
N MET A 4 -7.56 9.48 -25.48
CA MET A 4 -7.83 10.91 -25.63
C MET A 4 -7.15 11.66 -24.47
N GLN A 5 -6.12 12.45 -24.76
CA GLN A 5 -5.41 13.26 -23.76
C GLN A 5 -6.08 14.63 -23.62
N PHE A 6 -6.42 15.01 -22.38
CA PHE A 6 -6.99 16.32 -22.05
C PHE A 6 -5.88 17.30 -21.63
N TYR A 7 -5.93 18.53 -22.13
CA TYR A 7 -4.95 19.57 -21.83
C TYR A 7 -5.59 20.68 -20.99
N LYS A 8 -4.97 21.05 -19.86
CA LYS A 8 -5.40 22.16 -18.99
C LYS A 8 -4.45 23.35 -19.14
N CYS A 9 -4.99 24.55 -19.38
CA CYS A 9 -4.19 25.78 -19.37
C CYS A 9 -3.87 26.21 -17.93
N LYS A 10 -2.64 26.69 -17.71
CA LYS A 10 -2.21 27.26 -16.42
C LYS A 10 -2.44 28.77 -16.29
N LYS A 11 -2.84 29.46 -17.37
CA LYS A 11 -3.01 30.92 -17.48
C LYS A 11 -4.40 31.27 -18.01
N GLU A 12 -5.44 30.71 -17.40
CA GLU A 12 -6.86 31.06 -17.66
C GLU A 12 -7.29 31.03 -19.14
N ASN A 13 -6.74 30.07 -19.91
CA ASN A 13 -7.03 29.88 -21.33
C ASN A 13 -6.71 31.08 -22.27
N ASN A 14 -5.96 32.10 -21.83
CA ASN A 14 -5.66 33.29 -22.62
C ASN A 14 -4.20 33.37 -23.13
N CYS A 15 -3.55 32.22 -23.36
CA CYS A 15 -2.17 32.20 -23.85
C CYS A 15 -2.08 32.67 -25.31
N GLN A 16 -1.17 33.60 -25.60
CA GLN A 16 -0.90 34.05 -26.97
C GLN A 16 -0.17 32.96 -27.78
N ILE A 17 -0.81 32.48 -28.86
CA ILE A 17 -0.26 31.46 -29.75
C ILE A 17 0.39 32.14 -30.96
N LYS A 18 1.72 32.29 -30.92
CA LYS A 18 2.58 32.71 -32.06
C LYS A 18 3.39 31.53 -32.58
N ASN A 19 3.99 31.64 -33.77
CA ASN A 19 4.78 30.55 -34.37
C ASN A 19 5.86 30.00 -33.42
N ASP A 20 6.58 30.88 -32.73
CA ASP A 20 7.69 30.49 -31.85
C ASP A 20 7.22 30.00 -30.47
N LEU A 21 5.95 30.26 -30.11
CA LEU A 21 5.37 29.97 -28.79
C LEU A 21 4.19 28.99 -28.84
N ARG A 22 3.96 28.34 -30.00
CA ARG A 22 2.81 27.44 -30.18
C ARG A 22 2.81 26.21 -29.28
N ASN A 23 3.98 25.82 -28.77
CA ASN A 23 4.11 24.66 -27.86
C ASN A 23 3.99 25.03 -26.38
N THR A 24 3.91 26.33 -26.05
CA THR A 24 3.89 26.82 -24.66
C THR A 24 2.60 26.43 -23.93
N CYS A 25 1.46 26.38 -24.63
CA CYS A 25 0.19 25.94 -24.04
C CYS A 25 -0.59 25.08 -25.03
N ARG A 26 -0.56 23.76 -24.82
CA ARG A 26 -1.27 22.80 -25.66
C ARG A 26 -2.79 22.99 -25.61
N ALA A 27 -3.33 23.41 -24.46
CA ALA A 27 -4.76 23.68 -24.29
C ALA A 27 -5.25 24.85 -25.16
N CYS A 28 -4.61 26.02 -25.05
CA CYS A 28 -4.96 27.20 -25.86
C CYS A 28 -4.70 26.99 -27.36
N ARG A 29 -3.65 26.24 -27.72
CA ARG A 29 -3.40 25.88 -29.12
C ARG A 29 -4.54 25.02 -29.68
N LEU A 30 -4.96 23.99 -28.94
CA LEU A 30 -6.04 23.11 -29.36
C LEU A 30 -7.37 23.88 -29.47
N GLN A 31 -7.67 24.77 -28.53
CA GLN A 31 -8.84 25.65 -28.60
C GLN A 31 -8.82 26.50 -29.87
N ARG A 32 -7.69 27.14 -30.19
CA ARG A 32 -7.56 27.97 -31.39
C ARG A 32 -7.70 27.16 -32.69
N CYS A 33 -7.30 25.88 -32.69
CA CYS A 33 -7.58 24.97 -33.80
C CYS A 33 -9.10 24.78 -34.00
N PHE A 34 -9.87 24.64 -32.92
CA PHE A 34 -11.33 24.58 -33.03
C PHE A 34 -11.95 25.91 -33.48
N ASP A 35 -11.42 27.04 -33.00
CA ASP A 35 -11.93 28.38 -33.35
C ASP A 35 -11.76 28.70 -34.85
N VAL A 36 -10.73 28.15 -35.50
CA VAL A 36 -10.53 28.27 -36.96
C VAL A 36 -11.27 27.20 -37.77
N GLY A 37 -12.15 26.41 -37.13
CA GLY A 37 -13.04 25.47 -37.80
C GLY A 37 -12.48 24.06 -38.00
N LEU A 38 -11.41 23.66 -37.30
CA LEU A 38 -10.92 22.29 -37.34
C LEU A 38 -11.94 21.36 -36.65
N VAL A 39 -12.59 20.47 -37.41
CA VAL A 39 -13.59 19.56 -36.86
C VAL A 39 -12.90 18.27 -36.40
N CYS A 40 -12.97 17.98 -35.10
CA CYS A 40 -12.63 16.67 -34.55
C CYS A 40 -13.94 15.89 -34.27
N PRO A 41 -14.04 14.59 -34.61
CA PRO A 41 -15.22 13.77 -34.33
C PRO A 41 -15.64 13.72 -32.85
N LYS A 42 -14.73 14.05 -31.92
CA LYS A 42 -14.95 14.10 -30.46
C LYS A 42 -14.98 15.52 -29.90
N SER A 43 -15.07 16.55 -30.74
CA SER A 43 -14.97 17.96 -30.34
C SER A 43 -16.11 18.44 -29.43
N GLU A 44 -17.32 17.91 -29.62
CA GLU A 44 -18.50 18.27 -28.81
C GLU A 44 -18.39 17.82 -27.34
N GLU A 45 -17.76 16.67 -27.09
CA GLU A 45 -17.52 16.16 -25.74
C GLU A 45 -16.47 17.02 -24.99
N TYR A 46 -15.42 17.45 -25.69
CA TYR A 46 -14.38 18.33 -25.15
C TYR A 46 -14.91 19.74 -24.83
N LYS A 47 -15.73 20.33 -25.71
CA LYS A 47 -16.35 21.65 -25.48
C LYS A 47 -17.28 21.67 -24.26
N ARG A 48 -18.07 20.61 -24.07
CA ARG A 48 -18.99 20.48 -22.91
C ARG A 48 -18.24 20.46 -21.58
N GLN A 49 -17.09 19.79 -21.51
CA GLN A 49 -16.30 19.70 -20.28
C GLN A 49 -15.54 20.99 -19.97
N LEU A 50 -15.05 21.72 -20.98
CA LEU A 50 -14.44 23.04 -20.80
C LEU A 50 -15.43 24.06 -20.20
N ALA A 51 -16.67 24.08 -20.68
CA ALA A 51 -17.72 24.98 -20.17
C ALA A 51 -18.10 24.69 -18.71
N ALA A 52 -17.95 23.45 -18.24
CA ALA A 52 -18.18 23.08 -16.84
C ALA A 52 -17.11 23.66 -15.90
N THR A 53 -15.87 23.80 -16.37
CA THR A 53 -14.76 24.40 -15.60
C THR A 53 -14.87 25.92 -15.44
N THR A 54 -15.39 26.64 -16.44
CA THR A 54 -15.44 28.12 -16.43
C THR A 54 -16.51 28.68 -15.48
N LYS A 55 -17.55 27.91 -15.13
CA LYS A 55 -18.62 28.35 -14.23
C LYS A 55 -18.25 28.41 -12.74
N LYS A 56 -17.07 27.91 -12.33
CA LYS A 56 -16.64 27.87 -10.91
C LYS A 56 -15.73 29.01 -10.48
N GLN A 57 -15.32 29.92 -11.38
CA GLN A 57 -14.46 31.06 -11.05
C GLN A 57 -15.22 32.38 -11.21
N GLY A 58 -15.96 32.73 -10.17
CA GLY A 58 -16.66 34.00 -10.05
C GLY A 58 -16.84 34.36 -8.58
N SER A 59 -15.75 34.76 -7.92
CA SER A 59 -15.79 35.69 -6.77
C SER A 59 -14.37 36.06 -6.30
N ASN A 60 -14.05 37.33 -6.55
CA ASN A 60 -13.22 38.25 -5.77
C ASN A 60 -11.70 38.05 -5.63
N PHE A 61 -11.02 38.83 -6.47
CA PHE A 61 -9.74 39.51 -6.28
C PHE A 61 -9.75 40.44 -5.05
N TYR A 62 -8.62 40.54 -4.32
CA TYR A 62 -7.95 41.81 -4.02
C TYR A 62 -6.44 41.59 -3.83
N ASP A 63 -5.66 42.47 -4.47
CA ASP A 63 -4.21 42.65 -4.37
C ASP A 63 -3.74 43.02 -2.97
N GLN A 64 -2.51 42.63 -2.61
CA GLN A 64 -1.61 43.56 -1.91
C GLN A 64 -0.12 43.20 -2.09
N ASP A 65 0.62 44.17 -2.62
CA ASP A 65 2.07 44.25 -2.71
C ASP A 65 2.71 44.71 -1.38
N LEU A 66 3.95 44.22 -1.16
CA LEU A 66 5.13 44.81 -0.48
C LEU A 66 4.98 45.46 0.91
N THR A 67 5.75 44.96 1.90
CA THR A 67 6.86 45.72 2.55
C THR A 67 7.62 44.92 3.62
N ILE A 68 8.94 45.06 3.60
CA ILE A 68 9.89 44.64 4.65
C ILE A 68 9.99 45.77 5.67
N SER A 69 9.88 45.48 6.96
CA SER A 69 10.39 46.36 8.03
C SER A 69 10.70 45.57 9.30
N THR A 70 11.91 45.78 9.77
CA THR A 70 12.51 45.34 11.04
C THR A 70 12.06 46.24 12.20
N THR A 71 11.80 45.67 13.39
CA THR A 71 12.15 46.26 14.71
C THR A 71 11.89 45.31 15.89
N THR A 72 12.99 45.02 16.58
CA THR A 72 13.30 44.66 17.99
C THR A 72 12.23 44.64 19.13
N THR A 73 12.09 43.45 19.77
CA THR A 73 12.08 43.08 21.25
C THR A 73 11.05 43.65 22.26
N PRO A 74 10.87 43.05 23.47
CA PRO A 74 10.57 41.64 23.81
C PRO A 74 9.46 41.49 24.91
N SER A 75 8.70 40.37 24.95
CA SER A 75 8.02 39.88 26.18
C SER A 75 7.45 38.48 25.91
N SER A 76 8.08 37.41 26.39
CA SER A 76 7.76 36.66 27.62
C SER A 76 6.59 35.66 27.50
N LEU A 77 6.98 34.38 27.51
CA LEU A 77 6.24 33.20 27.99
C LEU A 77 4.94 32.82 27.25
N MET A 78 5.09 32.10 26.12
CA MET A 78 4.53 30.75 25.93
C MET A 78 5.37 30.04 24.87
N SER A 79 6.10 29.00 25.27
CA SER A 79 6.81 28.11 24.35
C SER A 79 5.77 27.18 23.72
N GLU A 80 5.08 27.67 22.69
CA GLU A 80 4.37 26.79 21.76
C GLU A 80 5.42 25.89 21.11
N LEU A 81 5.27 24.58 21.33
CA LEU A 81 5.96 23.56 20.55
C LEU A 81 5.57 23.79 19.08
N SER A 82 6.46 24.43 18.32
CA SER A 82 6.36 24.45 16.87
C SER A 82 6.48 22.99 16.41
N GLU A 83 5.35 22.32 16.21
CA GLU A 83 5.31 21.04 15.50
C GLU A 83 5.93 21.29 14.13
N THR A 84 7.20 20.90 13.98
CA THR A 84 7.84 20.86 12.68
C THR A 84 7.06 19.85 11.86
N SER A 85 6.18 20.33 10.98
CA SER A 85 5.38 19.49 10.11
C SER A 85 6.31 18.54 9.37
N SER A 86 6.11 17.23 9.53
CA SER A 86 6.94 16.23 8.87
C SER A 86 6.99 16.50 7.36
N PRO A 87 8.16 16.31 6.71
CA PRO A 87 8.26 16.42 5.26
C PRO A 87 7.48 15.31 4.51
N TYR A 88 7.00 14.28 5.22
CA TYR A 88 6.31 13.12 4.64
C TYR A 88 4.97 12.82 5.37
N PRO A 89 4.01 13.75 5.40
CA PRO A 89 2.81 13.63 6.22
C PRO A 89 1.92 12.43 5.84
N THR A 90 1.80 12.12 4.54
CA THR A 90 0.99 10.99 4.07
C THR A 90 1.62 9.67 4.51
N LEU A 91 2.93 9.53 4.30
CA LEU A 91 3.67 8.33 4.68
C LEU A 91 3.71 8.13 6.19
N ASP A 92 3.86 9.19 6.97
CA ASP A 92 3.85 9.11 8.44
C ASP A 92 2.49 8.66 8.97
N HIS A 93 1.40 9.14 8.36
CA HIS A 93 0.05 8.70 8.70
C HIS A 93 -0.13 7.20 8.43
N LEU A 94 0.30 6.72 7.25
CA LEU A 94 0.25 5.29 6.90
C LEU A 94 1.17 4.45 7.80
N LEU A 95 2.37 4.96 8.12
CA LEU A 95 3.34 4.33 9.00
C LEU A 95 2.75 4.15 10.41
N LYS A 96 2.01 5.14 10.92
CA LYS A 96 1.28 5.03 12.18
C LYS A 96 0.29 3.86 12.13
N GLY A 97 -0.49 3.73 11.04
CA GLY A 97 -1.40 2.60 10.85
C GLY A 97 -0.69 1.24 10.87
N ILE A 98 0.41 1.10 10.13
CA ILE A 98 1.21 -0.14 10.11
C ILE A 98 1.74 -0.48 11.52
N ARG A 99 2.26 0.50 12.25
CA ARG A 99 2.76 0.29 13.62
C ARG A 99 1.64 -0.16 14.56
N THR A 100 0.49 0.51 14.52
CA THR A 100 -0.71 0.13 15.28
C THR A 100 -1.10 -1.32 14.98
N PHE A 101 -1.10 -1.73 13.71
CA PHE A 101 -1.35 -3.12 13.33
C PHE A 101 -0.32 -4.09 13.92
N LEU A 102 0.98 -3.82 13.73
CA LEU A 102 2.05 -4.69 14.21
C LEU A 102 2.05 -4.84 15.75
N ASP A 103 1.78 -3.76 16.48
CA ASP A 103 1.71 -3.78 17.94
C ASP A 103 0.43 -4.48 18.44
N SER A 104 -0.69 -4.32 17.73
CA SER A 104 -1.92 -5.07 18.01
C SER A 104 -1.73 -6.57 17.74
N GLN A 105 -0.98 -6.94 16.68
CA GLN A 105 -0.65 -8.33 16.38
C GLN A 105 0.24 -8.95 17.46
N LYS A 106 1.22 -8.21 17.99
CA LYS A 106 2.00 -8.66 19.16
C LYS A 106 1.09 -8.90 20.36
N SER A 107 0.17 -7.98 20.63
CA SER A 107 -0.78 -8.09 21.76
C SER A 107 -1.69 -9.30 21.63
N LEU A 108 -2.19 -9.59 20.42
CA LEU A 108 -2.97 -10.79 20.11
C LEU A 108 -2.20 -12.07 20.45
N VAL A 109 -0.91 -12.13 20.10
CA VAL A 109 -0.06 -13.28 20.42
C VAL A 109 0.25 -13.38 21.91
N LEU A 110 0.48 -12.27 22.60
CA LEU A 110 0.77 -12.27 24.04
C LEU A 110 -0.40 -12.81 24.86
N ILE A 111 -1.62 -12.35 24.57
CA ILE A 111 -2.84 -12.85 25.21
C ILE A 111 -2.94 -14.36 24.99
N GLU A 112 -2.64 -14.83 23.79
CA GLU A 112 -2.69 -16.25 23.47
C GLU A 112 -1.64 -17.07 24.22
N LYS A 113 -0.39 -16.60 24.32
CA LYS A 113 0.68 -17.26 25.07
C LYS A 113 0.38 -17.36 26.56
N GLN A 114 -0.33 -16.40 27.15
CA GLN A 114 -0.74 -16.45 28.56
C GLN A 114 -1.66 -17.65 28.87
N PHE A 115 -2.34 -18.21 27.86
CA PHE A 115 -3.17 -19.40 28.01
C PHE A 115 -2.41 -20.71 27.74
N GLN A 116 -1.14 -20.66 27.32
CA GLN A 116 -0.30 -21.85 27.14
C GLN A 116 0.52 -22.11 28.42
N GLN A 117 0.26 -23.24 29.08
CA GLN A 117 1.09 -23.73 30.17
C GLN A 117 2.36 -24.36 29.59
N GLY A 118 3.48 -23.64 29.58
CA GLY A 118 4.77 -24.13 29.12
C GLY A 118 5.93 -23.19 29.49
N PRO A 119 7.18 -23.69 29.51
CA PRO A 119 8.35 -22.85 29.80
C PRO A 119 8.51 -21.78 28.72
N MET A 120 8.66 -20.52 29.15
CA MET A 120 8.79 -19.31 28.33
C MET A 120 10.18 -19.15 27.67
N ASP A 121 11.02 -20.20 27.68
CA ASP A 121 12.45 -20.09 27.43
C ASP A 121 12.84 -20.06 25.94
N ASP A 122 11.96 -20.44 25.01
CA ASP A 122 12.25 -20.35 23.57
C ASP A 122 11.78 -19.00 22.98
N GLU A 123 12.74 -18.22 22.46
CA GLU A 123 12.50 -16.92 21.80
C GLU A 123 11.51 -17.04 20.62
N PHE A 124 11.49 -18.19 19.94
CA PHE A 124 10.62 -18.48 18.81
C PHE A 124 10.00 -19.87 18.90
N ILE A 125 8.69 -19.97 18.61
CA ILE A 125 7.93 -21.22 18.68
C ILE A 125 7.56 -21.69 17.27
N LEU A 126 7.83 -22.95 16.94
CA LEU A 126 7.34 -23.57 15.71
C LEU A 126 5.81 -23.64 15.75
N ILE A 127 5.16 -23.04 14.75
CA ILE A 127 3.69 -23.00 14.68
C ILE A 127 3.14 -24.19 13.89
N LYS A 128 1.96 -24.68 14.30
CA LYS A 128 1.17 -25.65 13.52
C LYS A 128 0.05 -24.95 12.75
N LYS A 129 -0.38 -25.52 11.63
CA LYS A 129 -1.40 -24.97 10.74
C LYS A 129 -2.70 -24.55 11.45
N PRO A 130 -3.31 -25.34 12.36
CA PRO A 130 -4.54 -24.91 13.05
C PRO A 130 -4.34 -23.65 13.90
N LYS A 131 -3.17 -23.54 14.55
CA LYS A 131 -2.82 -22.36 15.35
C LYS A 131 -2.57 -21.13 14.46
N TYR A 132 -1.86 -21.35 13.35
CA TYR A 132 -1.64 -20.33 12.34
C TYR A 132 -2.97 -19.77 11.81
N ASP A 133 -3.90 -20.65 11.43
CA ASP A 133 -5.21 -20.23 10.90
C ASP A 133 -6.00 -19.40 11.91
N LEU A 134 -5.95 -19.77 13.20
CA LEU A 134 -6.60 -19.02 14.26
C LEU A 134 -6.02 -17.60 14.41
N LEU A 135 -4.69 -17.46 14.36
CA LEU A 135 -4.03 -16.15 14.46
C LEU A 135 -4.28 -15.29 13.22
N GLU A 136 -4.28 -15.88 12.01
CA GLU A 136 -4.62 -15.17 10.79
C GLU A 136 -6.06 -14.62 10.84
N LYS A 137 -7.02 -15.43 11.33
CA LYS A 137 -8.41 -14.98 11.55
C LYS A 137 -8.47 -13.79 12.51
N GLY A 138 -7.71 -13.82 13.60
CA GLY A 138 -7.61 -12.69 14.53
C GLY A 138 -7.08 -11.42 13.85
N CYS A 139 -6.11 -11.56 12.96
CA CYS A 139 -5.52 -10.42 12.24
C CYS A 139 -6.50 -9.71 11.29
N ILE A 140 -7.59 -10.36 10.84
CA ILE A 140 -8.59 -9.74 9.94
C ILE A 140 -9.20 -8.50 10.58
N SER A 141 -9.59 -8.61 11.86
CA SER A 141 -10.14 -7.47 12.62
C SER A 141 -9.13 -6.33 12.76
N LEU A 142 -7.85 -6.67 12.96
CA LEU A 142 -6.77 -5.70 13.10
C LEU A 142 -6.50 -4.96 11.78
N VAL A 143 -6.50 -5.68 10.66
CA VAL A 143 -6.37 -5.08 9.32
C VAL A 143 -7.57 -4.17 9.04
N TYR A 144 -8.78 -4.61 9.36
CA TYR A 144 -9.99 -3.80 9.18
C TYR A 144 -9.88 -2.47 9.94
N SER A 145 -9.52 -2.51 11.23
CA SER A 145 -9.34 -1.31 12.06
C SER A 145 -8.27 -0.40 11.49
N MET A 146 -7.12 -0.95 11.09
CA MET A 146 -6.03 -0.19 10.47
C MET A 146 -6.50 0.52 9.19
N LEU A 147 -7.17 -0.19 8.28
CA LEU A 147 -7.64 0.41 7.03
C LEU A 147 -8.69 1.49 7.30
N ASN A 148 -9.62 1.23 8.22
CA ASN A 148 -10.69 2.18 8.56
C ASN A 148 -10.18 3.47 9.21
N GLU A 149 -9.04 3.45 9.89
CA GLU A 149 -8.50 4.64 10.53
C GLU A 149 -7.43 5.35 9.68
N TYR A 150 -6.63 4.60 8.90
CA TYR A 150 -5.41 5.14 8.29
C TYR A 150 -5.37 5.08 6.76
N PHE A 151 -6.30 4.38 6.10
CA PHE A 151 -6.27 4.18 4.64
C PHE A 151 -7.51 4.82 4.00
N GLU A 152 -7.40 6.08 3.60
CA GLU A 152 -8.49 6.73 2.87
C GLU A 152 -8.68 6.12 1.46
N PRO A 153 -9.92 6.03 0.94
CA PRO A 153 -11.18 6.38 1.57
C PRO A 153 -11.88 5.18 2.25
N PHE A 154 -11.15 4.19 2.78
CA PHE A 154 -11.73 2.94 3.27
C PHE A 154 -12.88 3.16 4.26
N CYS A 155 -12.74 4.12 5.18
CA CYS A 155 -13.79 4.45 6.15
C CYS A 155 -15.13 4.84 5.51
N LEU A 156 -15.10 5.45 4.33
CA LEU A 156 -16.25 5.96 3.58
C LEU A 156 -16.93 4.89 2.72
N LEU A 157 -16.33 3.71 2.58
CA LEU A 157 -16.86 2.64 1.74
C LEU A 157 -18.12 2.02 2.33
N GLN A 158 -19.03 1.59 1.45
CA GLN A 158 -20.17 0.78 1.86
C GLN A 158 -19.71 -0.58 2.39
N HIS A 159 -20.52 -1.20 3.24
CA HIS A 159 -20.18 -2.46 3.89
C HIS A 159 -19.77 -3.57 2.90
N GLU A 160 -20.53 -3.74 1.81
CA GLU A 160 -20.23 -4.72 0.76
C GLU A 160 -18.90 -4.44 0.06
N GLN A 161 -18.58 -3.16 -0.22
CA GLN A 161 -17.31 -2.77 -0.81
C GLN A 161 -16.13 -3.01 0.14
N LYS A 162 -16.32 -2.77 1.45
CA LYS A 162 -15.31 -3.10 2.48
C LYS A 162 -15.02 -4.59 2.48
N ILE A 163 -16.06 -5.43 2.44
CA ILE A 163 -15.91 -6.89 2.39
C ILE A 163 -15.12 -7.34 1.16
N GLU A 164 -15.52 -6.91 -0.03
CA GLU A 164 -14.87 -7.34 -1.28
C GLU A 164 -13.42 -6.85 -1.37
N LEU A 165 -13.14 -5.63 -0.90
CA LEU A 165 -11.80 -5.11 -0.83
C LEU A 165 -10.94 -5.90 0.18
N MET A 166 -11.49 -6.22 1.35
CA MET A 166 -10.81 -7.05 2.36
C MET A 166 -10.46 -8.44 1.80
N LYS A 167 -11.41 -9.13 1.15
CA LYS A 167 -11.16 -10.43 0.51
C LYS A 167 -10.00 -10.39 -0.48
N SER A 168 -9.91 -9.33 -1.30
CA SER A 168 -8.83 -9.20 -2.28
C SER A 168 -7.47 -8.81 -1.66
N LEU A 169 -7.50 -8.02 -0.58
CA LEU A 169 -6.32 -7.41 0.03
C LEU A 169 -5.61 -8.30 1.06
N LEU A 170 -6.38 -9.02 1.88
CA LEU A 170 -5.89 -9.63 3.12
C LEU A 170 -4.70 -10.57 2.92
N LEU A 171 -4.75 -11.47 1.94
CA LEU A 171 -3.61 -12.38 1.69
C LEU A 171 -2.35 -11.61 1.30
N LYS A 172 -2.46 -10.57 0.45
CA LYS A 172 -1.30 -9.78 0.00
C LYS A 172 -0.69 -9.00 1.17
N PHE A 173 -1.54 -8.43 2.02
CA PHE A 173 -1.10 -7.75 3.23
C PHE A 173 -0.42 -8.70 4.22
N SER A 174 -0.96 -9.92 4.37
CA SER A 174 -0.38 -10.98 5.19
C SER A 174 0.99 -11.42 4.64
N ILE A 175 1.14 -11.60 3.32
CA ILE A 175 2.44 -11.88 2.67
C ILE A 175 3.45 -10.75 2.91
N LEU A 176 3.03 -9.48 2.72
CA LEU A 176 3.87 -8.30 2.90
C LEU A 176 4.41 -8.23 4.34
N THR A 177 3.53 -8.32 5.33
CA THR A 177 3.89 -8.19 6.75
C THR A 177 4.77 -9.34 7.24
N LYS A 178 4.47 -10.58 6.85
CA LYS A 178 5.32 -11.74 7.17
C LYS A 178 6.70 -11.65 6.54
N SER A 179 6.79 -11.23 5.29
CA SER A 179 8.07 -11.06 4.60
C SER A 179 8.94 -10.02 5.31
N TYR A 180 8.32 -8.91 5.75
CA TYR A 180 8.99 -7.89 6.55
C TYR A 180 9.42 -8.39 7.93
N LEU A 181 8.51 -9.00 8.70
CA LEU A 181 8.82 -9.54 10.03
C LEU A 181 9.94 -10.58 9.96
N SER A 182 9.89 -11.46 8.95
CA SER A 182 10.92 -12.47 8.73
C SER A 182 12.26 -11.84 8.36
N ALA A 183 12.29 -10.84 7.49
CA ALA A 183 13.52 -10.14 7.12
C ALA A 183 14.13 -9.34 8.29
N LYS A 184 13.29 -8.71 9.11
CA LYS A 184 13.70 -7.93 10.28
C LYS A 184 14.35 -8.79 11.37
N ASN A 185 13.79 -9.97 11.63
CA ASN A 185 14.24 -10.82 12.75
C ASN A 185 15.22 -11.91 12.32
N PHE A 186 15.23 -12.27 11.03
CA PHE A 186 16.18 -13.22 10.44
C PHE A 186 16.92 -12.55 9.27
N PRO A 187 17.82 -11.58 9.55
CA PRO A 187 18.50 -10.78 8.52
C PRO A 187 19.53 -11.60 7.72
N ASP A 188 19.89 -12.80 8.15
CA ASP A 188 20.68 -13.70 7.33
C ASP A 188 19.81 -14.30 6.20
N SER A 189 20.27 -14.11 4.97
CA SER A 189 19.63 -14.65 3.77
C SER A 189 19.70 -16.19 3.68
N ALA A 190 20.60 -16.83 4.43
CA ALA A 190 20.68 -18.29 4.56
C ALA A 190 19.72 -18.84 5.61
N ASP A 191 19.26 -18.03 6.56
CA ASP A 191 18.36 -18.47 7.65
C ASP A 191 17.04 -18.99 7.08
N HIS A 192 16.68 -20.23 7.39
CA HIS A 192 15.53 -20.97 6.85
C HIS A 192 14.19 -20.67 7.53
N ARG A 193 14.19 -19.78 8.53
CA ARG A 193 13.00 -19.45 9.32
C ARG A 193 12.20 -18.33 8.68
N LEU A 194 10.88 -18.47 8.75
CA LEU A 194 9.87 -17.50 8.37
C LEU A 194 9.03 -17.17 9.60
N MET A 195 8.98 -15.90 9.98
CA MET A 195 8.07 -15.44 11.01
C MET A 195 6.68 -15.23 10.42
N THR A 196 5.72 -15.96 10.98
CA THR A 196 4.30 -15.83 10.61
C THR A 196 3.60 -14.76 11.44
N HIS A 197 3.91 -14.71 12.73
CA HIS A 197 3.40 -13.77 13.73
C HIS A 197 4.52 -13.52 14.75
N PRO A 198 4.48 -12.43 15.54
CA PRO A 198 5.48 -12.17 16.57
C PRO A 198 5.74 -13.39 17.48
N GLY A 199 6.96 -13.93 17.44
CA GLY A 199 7.36 -15.11 18.23
C GLY A 199 6.91 -16.48 17.69
N TYR A 200 6.24 -16.55 16.54
CA TYR A 200 5.83 -17.80 15.88
C TYR A 200 6.46 -17.94 14.50
N ILE A 201 7.09 -19.09 14.26
CA ILE A 201 7.86 -19.35 13.04
C ILE A 201 7.45 -20.63 12.31
N ILE A 202 7.69 -20.64 11.01
CA ILE A 202 7.80 -21.84 10.17
C ILE A 202 9.27 -21.97 9.81
N ASP A 203 9.87 -23.14 10.01
CA ASP A 203 11.22 -23.46 9.53
C ASP A 203 11.13 -24.34 8.30
N LEU A 204 11.79 -23.94 7.21
CA LEU A 204 11.81 -24.73 5.97
C LEU A 204 12.39 -26.13 6.13
N ASN A 205 13.29 -26.33 7.09
CA ASN A 205 13.87 -27.65 7.37
C ASN A 205 12.89 -28.55 8.15
N TYR A 206 11.84 -27.97 8.73
CA TYR A 206 10.84 -28.66 9.55
C TYR A 206 9.42 -28.35 9.06
N THR A 207 9.21 -28.13 7.76
CA THR A 207 7.88 -27.76 7.23
C THR A 207 6.82 -28.81 7.49
N GLU A 208 7.20 -30.09 7.60
CA GLU A 208 6.28 -31.16 7.95
C GLU A 208 5.58 -30.87 9.28
N TYR A 209 6.30 -30.33 10.27
CA TYR A 209 5.75 -29.98 11.57
C TYR A 209 4.59 -28.99 11.48
N PHE A 210 4.67 -28.02 10.56
CA PHE A 210 3.60 -27.07 10.32
C PHE A 210 2.31 -27.77 9.86
N PHE A 211 2.42 -28.83 9.08
CA PHE A 211 1.28 -29.59 8.53
C PHE A 211 0.92 -30.85 9.35
N LEU A 212 1.65 -31.16 10.42
CA LEU A 212 1.36 -32.29 11.32
C LEU A 212 0.07 -32.02 12.10
N ASP A 213 -1.06 -32.45 11.53
CA ASP A 213 -2.33 -32.62 12.23
C ASP A 213 -2.76 -34.10 12.14
N LYS A 214 -3.40 -34.60 13.21
CA LYS A 214 -3.87 -35.99 13.33
C LYS A 214 -4.93 -36.35 12.27
N SER A 215 -5.55 -35.33 11.68
CA SER A 215 -6.64 -35.41 10.69
C SER A 215 -6.19 -35.21 9.25
N ASN A 216 -4.92 -34.86 8.97
CA ASN A 216 -4.53 -34.36 7.66
C ASN A 216 -4.40 -35.50 6.62
N PRO A 217 -5.20 -35.52 5.54
CA PRO A 217 -5.01 -36.46 4.45
C PRO A 217 -3.65 -36.20 3.80
N LYS A 218 -2.82 -37.25 3.67
CA LYS A 218 -1.39 -37.25 3.31
C LYS A 218 -0.99 -36.55 1.98
N GLY A 219 -1.86 -35.81 1.31
CA GLY A 219 -1.64 -35.32 -0.07
C GLY A 219 -1.58 -33.81 -0.30
N ILE A 220 -2.05 -32.95 0.60
CA ILE A 220 -2.21 -31.51 0.29
C ILE A 220 -0.95 -30.69 0.59
N TRP A 221 -0.22 -31.05 1.65
CA TRP A 221 0.92 -30.27 2.13
C TRP A 221 2.09 -30.12 1.12
N PRO A 222 2.40 -31.08 0.23
CA PRO A 222 3.48 -30.89 -0.75
C PRO A 222 3.19 -29.73 -1.71
N CYS A 223 1.92 -29.50 -2.05
CA CYS A 223 1.50 -28.37 -2.89
C CYS A 223 1.72 -27.04 -2.15
N MET A 224 1.34 -26.99 -0.88
CA MET A 224 1.50 -25.81 -0.02
C MET A 224 2.97 -25.47 0.28
N LEU A 225 3.86 -26.49 0.30
CA LEU A 225 5.29 -26.31 0.54
C LEU A 225 5.94 -25.35 -0.47
N GLU A 226 5.57 -25.45 -1.75
CA GLU A 226 6.10 -24.55 -2.77
C GLU A 226 5.70 -23.09 -2.52
N GLY A 227 4.48 -22.84 -2.00
CA GLY A 227 4.07 -21.50 -1.58
C GLY A 227 4.93 -20.95 -0.43
N ILE A 228 5.28 -21.80 0.54
CA ILE A 228 6.17 -21.43 1.65
C ILE A 228 7.59 -21.13 1.11
N LYS A 229 8.10 -21.92 0.16
CA LYS A 229 9.39 -21.67 -0.49
C LYS A 229 9.40 -20.34 -1.27
N LEU A 230 8.31 -19.99 -1.96
CA LEU A 230 8.20 -18.70 -2.63
C LEU A 230 8.17 -17.54 -1.63
N LEU A 231 7.47 -17.69 -0.50
CA LEU A 231 7.49 -16.69 0.58
C LEU A 231 8.91 -16.52 1.15
N TYR A 232 9.68 -17.59 1.26
CA TYR A 232 11.10 -17.54 1.63
C TYR A 232 11.97 -16.82 0.61
N CYS A 233 11.77 -17.08 -0.69
CA CYS A 233 12.43 -16.33 -1.75
C CYS A 233 12.10 -14.82 -1.68
N LEU A 234 10.86 -14.48 -1.34
CA LEU A 234 10.44 -13.09 -1.11
C LEU A 234 11.14 -12.48 0.12
N LYS A 235 11.22 -13.20 1.25
CA LYS A 235 12.00 -12.79 2.43
C LYS A 235 13.45 -12.44 2.05
N LYS A 236 14.13 -13.25 1.23
CA LYS A 236 15.51 -12.94 0.79
C LYS A 236 15.60 -11.61 0.03
N LYS A 237 14.58 -11.29 -0.79
CA LYS A 237 14.51 -9.99 -1.48
C LYS A 237 14.33 -8.84 -0.48
N PHE A 238 13.49 -9.01 0.55
CA PHE A 238 13.31 -8.02 1.60
C PHE A 238 14.60 -7.77 2.40
N VAL A 239 15.32 -8.83 2.77
CA VAL A 239 16.64 -8.74 3.41
C VAL A 239 17.62 -7.98 2.52
N LYS A 240 17.77 -8.41 1.26
CA LYS A 240 18.72 -7.81 0.31
C LYS A 240 18.44 -6.31 0.07
N GLN A 241 17.17 -5.90 0.05
CA GLN A 241 16.78 -4.52 -0.21
C GLN A 241 16.81 -3.62 1.04
N GLY A 242 16.97 -4.20 2.23
CA GLY A 242 16.92 -3.47 3.50
C GLY A 242 15.60 -2.74 3.67
N ILE A 243 14.49 -3.49 3.60
CA ILE A 243 13.13 -2.97 3.69
C ILE A 243 12.84 -2.45 5.11
N SER A 244 12.46 -1.18 5.20
CA SER A 244 12.11 -0.47 6.43
C SER A 244 10.60 -0.43 6.70
N GLU A 245 10.20 0.12 7.86
CA GLU A 245 8.77 0.34 8.17
C GLU A 245 8.10 1.33 7.21
N MET A 246 8.86 2.33 6.76
CA MET A 246 8.40 3.30 5.77
C MET A 246 8.13 2.63 4.41
N ASP A 247 8.97 1.67 4.07
CA ASP A 247 8.86 0.94 2.80
C ASP A 247 7.60 0.07 2.78
N ILE A 248 7.28 -0.61 3.89
CA ILE A 248 6.07 -1.43 3.98
C ILE A 248 4.80 -0.60 4.09
N SER A 249 4.83 0.60 4.68
CA SER A 249 3.64 1.48 4.72
C SER A 249 3.29 1.98 3.32
N ALA A 250 4.29 2.39 2.55
CA ALA A 250 4.10 2.73 1.15
C ALA A 250 3.62 1.53 0.32
N LEU A 251 4.25 0.35 0.46
CA LEU A 251 3.83 -0.86 -0.26
C LEU A 251 2.41 -1.31 0.10
N ALA A 252 2.03 -1.24 1.38
CA ALA A 252 0.68 -1.57 1.82
C ALA A 252 -0.36 -0.67 1.13
N TYR A 253 -0.10 0.64 1.05
CA TYR A 253 -1.00 1.55 0.35
C TYR A 253 -1.03 1.32 -1.17
N VAL A 254 0.12 1.02 -1.79
CA VAL A 254 0.18 0.68 -3.22
C VAL A 254 -0.66 -0.56 -3.51
N ILE A 255 -0.54 -1.62 -2.70
CA ILE A 255 -1.37 -2.83 -2.84
C ILE A 255 -2.85 -2.50 -2.65
N TYR A 256 -3.19 -1.75 -1.60
CA TYR A 256 -4.56 -1.26 -1.36
C TYR A 256 -5.11 -0.53 -2.58
N SER A 257 -4.36 0.42 -3.15
CA SER A 257 -4.81 1.21 -4.30
C SER A 257 -5.08 0.36 -5.54
N ILE A 258 -4.24 -0.65 -5.80
CA ILE A 258 -4.44 -1.59 -6.91
C ILE A 258 -5.72 -2.41 -6.72
N GLU A 259 -6.03 -2.85 -5.50
CA GLU A 259 -7.25 -3.59 -5.23
C GLU A 259 -8.50 -2.70 -5.27
N SER A 260 -8.41 -1.46 -4.76
CA SER A 260 -9.50 -0.49 -4.87
C SER A 260 -9.84 -0.14 -6.32
N GLU A 261 -8.82 0.02 -7.18
CA GLU A 261 -9.00 0.30 -8.61
C GLU A 261 -9.74 -0.83 -9.35
N LYS A 262 -9.44 -2.09 -9.04
CA LYS A 262 -10.14 -3.25 -9.63
C LYS A 262 -11.62 -3.27 -9.29
N LEU A 263 -11.99 -2.77 -8.11
CA LEU A 263 -13.36 -2.70 -7.62
C LEU A 263 -14.05 -1.37 -8.01
N ALA A 264 -13.39 -0.52 -8.80
CA ALA A 264 -13.86 0.81 -9.19
C ALA A 264 -14.26 1.70 -7.99
N ILE A 265 -13.57 1.53 -6.85
CA ILE A 265 -13.85 2.24 -5.61
C ILE A 265 -13.20 3.63 -5.65
N HIS A 266 -14.02 4.71 -5.57
CA HIS A 266 -13.61 6.12 -5.36
C HIS A 266 -12.23 6.48 -5.97
N ILE A 267 -12.09 6.20 -7.27
CA ILE A 267 -10.80 6.16 -7.97
C ILE A 267 -10.00 7.46 -7.80
N GLU A 268 -10.67 8.61 -7.82
CA GLU A 268 -10.01 9.92 -7.71
C GLU A 268 -9.28 10.10 -6.36
N THR A 269 -9.92 9.75 -5.25
CA THR A 269 -9.32 9.89 -3.90
C THR A 269 -8.18 8.91 -3.71
N VAL A 270 -8.37 7.66 -4.14
CA VAL A 270 -7.33 6.62 -4.09
C VAL A 270 -6.11 7.06 -4.91
N GLU A 271 -6.32 7.60 -6.11
CA GLU A 271 -5.26 8.09 -7.00
C GLU A 271 -4.52 9.30 -6.42
N GLN A 272 -5.23 10.25 -5.80
CA GLN A 272 -4.62 11.41 -5.14
C GLN A 272 -3.67 11.01 -4.01
N VAL A 273 -4.11 10.12 -3.12
CA VAL A 273 -3.27 9.64 -2.02
C VAL A 273 -2.13 8.77 -2.56
N LYS A 274 -2.38 7.92 -3.57
CA LYS A 274 -1.34 7.11 -4.24
C LYS A 274 -0.22 7.99 -4.82
N ASN A 275 -0.59 9.07 -5.50
CA ASN A 275 0.36 10.04 -6.04
C ASN A 275 1.15 10.77 -4.95
N SER A 276 0.51 11.05 -3.80
CA SER A 276 1.17 11.63 -2.63
C SER A 276 2.18 10.66 -2.02
N VAL A 277 1.80 9.39 -1.85
CA VAL A 277 2.70 8.30 -1.41
C VAL A 277 3.91 8.17 -2.34
N PHE A 278 3.71 8.14 -3.66
CA PHE A 278 4.81 8.06 -4.62
C PHE A 278 5.76 9.26 -4.55
N LYS A 279 5.20 10.48 -4.46
CA LYS A 279 5.99 11.70 -4.36
C LYS A 279 6.80 11.75 -3.07
N GLU A 280 6.16 11.48 -1.93
CA GLU A 280 6.82 11.50 -0.62
C GLU A 280 7.89 10.41 -0.53
N LEU A 281 7.61 9.19 -1.00
CA LEU A 281 8.56 8.07 -0.98
C LEU A 281 9.78 8.35 -1.86
N LEU A 282 9.57 8.88 -3.07
CA LEU A 282 10.70 9.27 -3.93
C LEU A 282 11.52 10.38 -3.28
N THR A 283 10.86 11.38 -2.68
CA THR A 283 11.54 12.47 -1.96
C THR A 283 12.36 11.94 -0.77
N TYR A 284 11.78 11.01 0.00
CA TYR A 284 12.45 10.32 1.10
C TYR A 284 13.71 9.60 0.62
N TYR A 285 13.64 8.83 -0.46
CA TYR A 285 14.81 8.12 -0.97
C TYR A 285 15.87 9.02 -1.59
N VAL A 286 15.48 10.04 -2.36
CA VAL A 286 16.45 11.00 -2.93
C VAL A 286 17.17 11.76 -1.83
N SER A 287 16.47 12.11 -0.73
CA SER A 287 17.06 12.83 0.40
C SER A 287 18.05 11.97 1.19
N ASN A 288 17.76 10.68 1.37
CA ASN A 288 18.59 9.77 2.18
C ASN A 288 19.72 9.07 1.40
N PHE A 289 19.56 8.85 0.09
CA PHE A 289 20.48 8.05 -0.71
C PHE A 289 21.05 8.80 -1.94
N GLY A 290 20.61 10.03 -2.19
CA GLY A 290 20.91 10.76 -3.43
C GLY A 290 20.03 10.31 -4.61
N PHE A 291 20.08 11.05 -5.72
CA PHE A 291 19.17 10.84 -6.86
C PHE A 291 19.29 9.44 -7.47
N ASP A 292 20.51 9.01 -7.83
CA ASP A 292 20.72 7.75 -8.56
C ASP A 292 20.36 6.53 -7.71
N GLN A 293 20.91 6.43 -6.49
CA GLN A 293 20.63 5.30 -5.59
C GLN A 293 19.19 5.36 -5.06
N GLY A 294 18.65 6.55 -4.81
CA GLY A 294 17.27 6.73 -4.39
C GLY A 294 16.27 6.25 -5.44
N ALA A 295 16.50 6.56 -6.72
CA ALA A 295 15.66 6.07 -7.82
C ALA A 295 15.73 4.54 -7.98
N ILE A 296 16.92 3.96 -7.83
CA ILE A 296 17.10 2.49 -7.87
C ILE A 296 16.35 1.84 -6.70
N LYS A 297 16.49 2.35 -5.47
CA LYS A 297 15.78 1.83 -4.29
C LYS A 297 14.25 1.95 -4.46
N TYR A 298 13.77 3.09 -4.95
CA TYR A 298 12.35 3.32 -5.28
C TYR A 298 11.82 2.27 -6.26
N SER A 299 12.51 2.06 -7.38
CA SER A 299 12.07 1.10 -8.40
C SER A 299 12.10 -0.34 -7.87
N ASN A 300 13.16 -0.72 -7.15
CA ASN A 300 13.28 -2.05 -6.54
C ASN A 300 12.18 -2.33 -5.53
N LEU A 301 11.78 -1.32 -4.75
CA LEU A 301 10.65 -1.43 -3.83
C LEU A 301 9.36 -1.74 -4.57
N LEU A 302 9.00 -0.95 -5.59
CA LEU A 302 7.75 -1.16 -6.34
C LEU A 302 7.71 -2.51 -7.07
N ASN A 303 8.86 -3.03 -7.50
CA ASN A 303 8.95 -4.37 -8.08
C ASN A 303 8.55 -5.48 -7.10
N LEU A 304 8.62 -5.27 -5.77
CA LEU A 304 8.15 -6.24 -4.79
C LEU A 304 6.64 -6.48 -4.88
N VAL A 305 5.85 -5.52 -5.37
CA VAL A 305 4.40 -5.71 -5.59
C VAL A 305 4.13 -6.87 -6.55
N HIS A 306 4.95 -6.99 -7.61
CA HIS A 306 4.84 -8.11 -8.54
C HIS A 306 5.14 -9.46 -7.86
N ASN A 307 6.20 -9.52 -7.04
CA ASN A 307 6.52 -10.76 -6.32
C ASN A 307 5.50 -11.12 -5.25
N ILE A 308 4.87 -10.14 -4.59
CA ILE A 308 3.77 -10.38 -3.67
C ILE A 308 2.57 -10.98 -4.43
N ASN A 309 2.26 -10.47 -5.62
CA ASN A 309 1.20 -11.02 -6.46
C ASN A 309 1.49 -12.45 -6.94
N GLU A 310 2.75 -12.74 -7.31
CA GLU A 310 3.22 -14.07 -7.68
C GLU A 310 2.99 -15.08 -6.54
N VAL A 311 3.46 -14.74 -5.33
CA VAL A 311 3.23 -15.57 -4.13
C VAL A 311 1.73 -15.73 -3.85
N LYS A 312 0.94 -14.66 -3.98
CA LYS A 312 -0.53 -14.70 -3.78
C LYS A 312 -1.19 -15.67 -4.75
N ASN A 313 -0.85 -15.58 -6.04
CA ASN A 313 -1.48 -16.39 -7.08
C ASN A 313 -1.14 -17.87 -6.87
N TRP A 314 0.12 -18.16 -6.52
CA TRP A 314 0.54 -19.50 -6.18
C TRP A 314 -0.24 -20.07 -5.00
N PHE A 315 -0.37 -19.34 -3.89
CA PHE A 315 -1.19 -19.80 -2.77
C PHE A 315 -2.64 -20.04 -3.21
N HIS A 316 -3.24 -19.13 -3.98
CA HIS A 316 -4.60 -19.31 -4.46
C HIS A 316 -4.77 -20.56 -5.34
N GLU A 317 -3.81 -20.85 -6.22
CA GLU A 317 -3.78 -22.07 -7.03
C GLU A 317 -3.64 -23.32 -6.15
N CYS A 318 -2.73 -23.31 -5.18
CA CYS A 318 -2.56 -24.42 -4.23
C CYS A 318 -3.83 -24.69 -3.44
N TYR A 319 -4.50 -23.65 -2.94
CA TYR A 319 -5.76 -23.81 -2.20
C TYR A 319 -6.90 -24.28 -3.09
N THR A 320 -6.98 -23.79 -4.33
CA THR A 320 -7.98 -24.25 -5.31
C THR A 320 -7.78 -25.73 -5.62
N ALA A 321 -6.53 -26.16 -5.86
CA ALA A 321 -6.20 -27.56 -6.07
C ALA A 321 -6.50 -28.40 -4.83
N ALA A 322 -6.15 -27.91 -3.64
CA ALA A 322 -6.39 -28.59 -2.38
C ALA A 322 -7.89 -28.81 -2.09
N LYS A 323 -8.75 -27.85 -2.43
CA LYS A 323 -10.21 -27.96 -2.31
C LYS A 323 -10.81 -29.10 -3.14
N ILE A 324 -10.14 -29.55 -4.20
CA ILE A 324 -10.57 -30.73 -4.98
C ILE A 324 -10.43 -32.00 -4.15
N PHE A 325 -9.36 -32.08 -3.34
CA PHE A 325 -9.06 -33.25 -2.50
C PHE A 325 -9.74 -33.19 -1.13
N ASP A 326 -9.96 -31.99 -0.63
CA ASP A 326 -10.67 -31.72 0.62
C ASP A 326 -11.59 -30.50 0.45
N PRO A 327 -12.87 -30.71 0.07
CA PRO A 327 -13.84 -29.62 -0.06
C PRO A 327 -14.13 -28.89 1.25
N THR A 328 -13.77 -29.46 2.40
CA THR A 328 -13.95 -28.84 3.73
C THR A 328 -12.78 -27.94 4.10
N LEU A 329 -11.73 -27.90 3.28
CA LEU A 329 -10.58 -27.03 3.48
C LEU A 329 -11.00 -25.56 3.38
N LEU A 330 -11.18 -24.96 4.56
CA LEU A 330 -11.49 -23.54 4.68
C LEU A 330 -10.24 -22.72 4.35
N TYR A 331 -10.44 -21.72 3.52
CA TYR A 331 -9.41 -20.75 3.21
C TYR A 331 -9.69 -19.51 4.03
N VAL A 332 -8.81 -19.21 5.00
CA VAL A 332 -8.97 -18.11 5.95
C VAL A 332 -9.32 -16.79 5.26
N TRP A 333 -8.88 -16.59 4.01
CA TRP A 333 -9.11 -15.35 3.28
C TRP A 333 -10.36 -15.33 2.39
N GLU A 334 -10.97 -16.48 2.07
CA GLU A 334 -12.25 -16.53 1.32
C GLU A 334 -13.47 -16.60 2.26
N ASP A 335 -13.33 -17.24 3.43
CA ASP A 335 -14.47 -17.61 4.28
C ASP A 335 -14.73 -16.66 5.46
N CYS A 336 -14.01 -15.53 5.56
CA CYS A 336 -14.05 -14.65 6.75
C CYS A 336 -14.91 -13.38 6.60
N CYS A 337 -15.70 -13.24 5.54
CA CYS A 337 -16.58 -12.09 5.34
C CYS A 337 -18.01 -12.50 4.97
#